data_AF-A0A2G9ZRE7-F1
#
_entry.id   AF-A0A2G9ZRE7-F1
#
_cell.length_a   1.000
_cell.length_b   1.000
_cell.length_c   1.000
_cell.angle_alpha   90.00
_cell.angle_beta   90.00
_cell.angle_gamma   90.00
#
_symmetry.space_group_name_H-M   'P 1'
#
loop_
_entity.id
_entity.type
_entity.pdbx_description
1 polymer ?
#
loop_
_entity_poly.entity_id
_entity_poly.type
_entity_poly.pdbx_seq_one_letter_code
_entity_poly.pdbx_strand_id
1 'polypeptide(L)'
;SDSPAIFEKQIEFIQKSKIPTAMVGILNAPRGSRLFERLQKEGRLLKEATGDNTDFSTNIIPKMGYEKLAEGYRYIVNGIYSPRLYYERVRGFLRQYKPLEKRKWHFHFRYLRWYFPYLGAPFKALMILGIKDRARIYYWKLFFWSLFRRPLLLPLAITYSIYGFHFRIIFKLNFDTNLVHQEKTI
;
A
#
# COMPACT_ATOMS: atom_id res chain seq x y z
N SER A 1 5.29 15.33 21.88
CA SER A 1 6.07 15.07 20.65
C SER A 1 6.04 13.59 20.38
N ASP A 2 5.97 13.19 19.10
CA ASP A 2 6.02 11.78 18.72
C ASP A 2 7.39 11.19 19.04
N SER A 3 7.40 10.06 19.74
CA SER A 3 8.60 9.25 19.94
C SER A 3 8.83 8.37 18.70
N PRO A 4 10.08 8.02 18.34
CA PRO A 4 10.38 7.06 17.27
C PRO A 4 9.62 5.73 17.38
N ALA A 5 9.20 5.34 18.59
CA ALA A 5 8.34 4.17 18.83
C ALA A 5 6.98 4.23 18.09
N ILE A 6 6.55 5.41 17.61
CA ILE A 6 5.28 5.54 16.88
C ILE A 6 5.29 4.76 15.56
N PHE A 7 6.44 4.63 14.91
CA PHE A 7 6.54 3.94 13.62
C PHE A 7 6.25 2.45 13.77
N GLU A 8 6.82 1.81 14.79
CA GLU A 8 6.55 0.41 15.12
C GLU A 8 5.08 0.20 15.54
N LYS A 9 4.54 1.07 16.39
CA LYS A 9 3.12 1.02 16.79
C LYS A 9 2.17 1.08 15.60
N GLN A 10 2.49 1.87 14.57
CA GLN A 10 1.69 1.92 13.34
C GLN A 10 1.75 0.60 12.57
N ILE A 11 2.93 -0.01 12.40
CA ILE A 11 3.07 -1.32 11.76
C ILE A 11 2.25 -2.37 12.53
N GLU A 12 2.39 -2.41 13.85
CA GLU A 12 1.64 -3.34 14.70
C GLU A 12 0.14 -3.15 14.58
N PHE A 13 -0.33 -1.90 14.62
CA PHE A 13 -1.75 -1.59 14.50
C PHE A 13 -2.30 -2.08 13.15
N ILE A 14 -1.60 -1.78 12.06
CA ILE A 14 -1.98 -2.23 10.70
C ILE A 14 -1.98 -3.75 10.62
N GLN A 15 -0.99 -4.42 11.24
CA GLN A 15 -0.90 -5.87 11.27
C GLN A 15 -2.04 -6.52 12.07
N LYS A 16 -2.30 -6.04 13.29
CA LYS A 16 -3.34 -6.58 14.19
C LYS A 16 -4.74 -6.37 13.63
N SER A 17 -4.99 -5.22 13.00
CA SER A 17 -6.27 -4.89 12.34
C SER A 17 -6.49 -5.60 11.00
N LYS A 18 -5.47 -6.28 10.46
CA LYS A 18 -5.53 -7.03 9.19
C LYS A 18 -5.93 -6.16 7.99
N ILE A 19 -5.58 -4.87 8.00
CA ILE A 19 -5.87 -3.96 6.89
C ILE A 19 -5.03 -4.38 5.67
N PRO A 20 -5.64 -4.81 4.54
CA PRO A 20 -4.89 -5.28 3.37
C PRO A 20 -4.28 -4.12 2.57
N THR A 21 -4.93 -2.94 2.57
CA THR A 21 -4.53 -1.75 1.83
C THR A 21 -4.41 -0.58 2.79
N ALA A 22 -3.20 -0.35 3.30
CA ALA A 22 -2.94 0.73 4.26
C ALA A 22 -2.27 1.91 3.56
N MET A 23 -2.99 3.02 3.43
CA MET A 23 -2.47 4.27 2.87
C MET A 23 -1.81 5.08 3.98
N VAL A 24 -0.53 4.80 4.21
CA VAL A 24 0.31 5.60 5.12
C VAL A 24 0.99 6.69 4.30
N GLY A 25 1.05 7.90 4.84
CA GLY A 25 1.73 9.04 4.21
C GLY A 25 2.32 9.98 5.25
N ILE A 26 3.25 10.83 4.82
CA ILE A 26 3.80 11.88 5.67
C ILE A 26 2.80 13.03 5.76
N LEU A 27 2.62 13.55 6.98
CA LEU A 27 1.66 14.62 7.24
C LEU A 27 2.00 15.87 6.43
N ASN A 28 0.98 16.39 5.76
CA ASN A 28 0.97 17.69 5.10
C ASN A 28 -0.09 18.60 5.74
N ALA A 29 0.15 19.91 5.72
CA ALA A 29 -0.76 20.93 6.19
C ALA A 29 -1.38 21.66 4.98
N PRO A 30 -2.58 21.27 4.52
CA PRO A 30 -3.23 21.95 3.40
C PRO A 30 -3.66 23.38 3.77
N ARG A 31 -3.62 24.31 2.80
CA ARG A 31 -4.09 25.69 2.96
C ARG A 31 -5.51 25.73 3.53
N GLY A 32 -5.77 26.69 4.41
CA GLY A 32 -7.07 26.86 5.06
C GLY A 32 -7.36 25.88 6.19
N SER A 33 -6.44 24.94 6.50
CA SER A 33 -6.58 24.10 7.69
C SER A 33 -6.11 24.83 8.96
N ARG A 34 -6.71 24.51 10.11
CA ARG A 34 -6.22 24.99 11.42
C ARG A 34 -4.76 24.63 11.67
N LEU A 35 -4.31 23.50 11.14
CA LEU A 35 -2.91 23.06 11.23
C LEU A 35 -2.00 24.01 10.44
N PHE A 36 -2.41 24.40 9.23
CA PHE A 36 -1.67 25.35 8.40
C PHE A 36 -1.52 26.70 9.11
N GLU A 37 -2.62 27.28 9.60
CA GLU A 37 -2.59 28.57 10.31
C GLU A 37 -1.68 28.52 11.54
N ARG A 38 -1.75 27.42 12.31
CA ARG A 38 -0.89 27.23 13.48
C ARG A 38 0.58 27.15 13.08
N LEU A 39 0.92 26.32 12.08
CA LEU A 39 2.31 26.13 11.65
C LEU A 39 2.89 27.37 10.97
N GLN A 40 2.07 28.17 10.30
CA GLN A 40 2.47 29.46 9.77
C GLN A 40 2.85 30.42 10.91
N LYS A 41 2.04 30.51 11.98
CA LYS A 41 2.37 31.29 13.19
C LYS A 41 3.62 30.77 13.91
N GLU A 42 3.85 29.46 13.90
CA GLU A 42 5.05 28.82 14.45
C GLU A 42 6.30 28.95 13.55
N GLY A 43 6.20 29.51 12.33
CA GLY A 43 7.31 29.59 11.38
C GLY A 43 7.79 28.24 10.84
N ARG A 44 6.92 27.21 10.87
CA ARG A 44 7.25 25.81 10.54
C ARG A 44 6.64 25.34 9.21
N LEU A 45 6.21 26.25 8.36
CA LEU A 45 5.63 25.97 7.05
C LEU A 45 6.65 26.28 5.94
N LEU A 46 6.91 25.33 5.04
CA LEU A 46 7.94 25.45 4.00
C LEU A 46 7.37 25.91 2.65
N LYS A 47 6.29 25.27 2.19
CA LYS A 47 5.73 25.43 0.84
C LYS A 47 4.27 24.97 0.78
N GLU A 48 3.71 24.88 -0.41
CA GLU A 48 2.43 24.21 -0.62
C GLU A 48 2.55 22.69 -0.53
N ALA A 49 1.50 22.05 0.00
CA ALA A 49 1.39 20.59 0.05
C ALA A 49 1.18 20.02 -1.36
N THR A 50 1.85 18.92 -1.70
CA THR A 50 1.66 18.22 -2.99
C THR A 50 0.38 17.40 -3.03
N GLY A 51 -0.03 16.86 -1.88
CA GLY A 51 -1.20 15.99 -1.74
C GLY A 51 -0.95 14.52 -2.12
N ASP A 52 0.27 14.14 -2.48
CA ASP A 52 0.65 12.74 -2.73
C ASP A 52 1.08 12.06 -1.42
N ASN A 53 0.49 10.92 -1.09
CA ASN A 53 0.80 10.18 0.14
C ASN A 53 2.07 9.31 0.03
N THR A 54 2.62 9.17 -1.17
CA THR A 54 3.71 8.24 -1.49
C THR A 54 5.02 8.94 -1.87
N ASP A 55 5.03 10.25 -2.03
CA ASP A 55 6.16 11.03 -2.57
C ASP A 55 7.22 11.47 -1.54
N PHE A 56 7.03 11.12 -0.25
CA PHE A 56 7.90 11.50 0.88
C PHE A 56 7.91 13.00 1.18
N SER A 57 7.06 13.78 0.52
CA SER A 57 7.04 15.22 0.71
C SER A 57 6.24 15.62 1.95
N THR A 58 6.70 16.71 2.57
CA THR A 58 5.95 17.44 3.58
C THR A 58 6.16 18.92 3.37
N ASN A 59 5.14 19.72 3.69
CA ASN A 59 5.27 21.16 3.75
C ASN A 59 5.51 21.70 5.16
N ILE A 60 5.85 20.82 6.11
CA ILE A 60 6.01 21.15 7.52
C ILE A 60 7.47 20.87 7.92
N ILE A 61 8.06 21.73 8.76
CA ILE A 61 9.33 21.44 9.45
C ILE A 61 9.02 20.50 10.64
N PRO A 62 9.34 19.20 10.59
CA PRO A 62 8.96 18.26 11.63
C PRO A 62 9.83 18.45 12.87
N LYS A 63 9.25 18.37 14.07
CA LYS A 63 10.01 18.51 15.33
C LYS A 63 11.08 17.43 15.52
N MET A 64 10.90 16.25 14.92
CA MET A 64 11.87 15.16 14.99
C MET A 64 12.98 15.24 13.95
N GLY A 65 12.98 16.27 13.09
CA GLY A 65 13.81 16.34 11.90
C GLY A 65 13.19 15.59 10.73
N TYR A 66 13.46 16.06 9.51
CA TYR A 66 12.91 15.45 8.30
C TYR A 66 13.52 14.07 8.03
N GLU A 67 14.81 13.91 8.28
CA GLU A 67 15.58 12.70 8.02
C GLU A 67 15.03 11.53 8.84
N LYS A 68 14.82 11.74 10.15
CA LYS A 68 14.23 10.74 11.05
C LYS A 68 12.79 10.41 10.68
N LEU A 69 12.01 11.41 10.24
CA LEU A 69 10.64 11.20 9.80
C LEU A 69 10.58 10.37 8.51
N ALA A 70 11.44 10.69 7.54
CA ALA A 70 11.55 9.96 6.28
C ALA A 70 12.04 8.53 6.50
N GLU A 71 13.04 8.31 7.36
CA GLU A 71 13.51 6.98 7.75
C GLU A 71 12.40 6.17 8.45
N GLY A 72 11.68 6.78 9.39
CA GLY A 72 10.54 6.14 10.03
C GLY A 72 9.41 5.77 9.07
N TYR A 73 9.13 6.62 8.08
CA TYR A 73 8.17 6.31 7.02
C TYR A 73 8.65 5.17 6.13
N ARG A 74 9.94 5.15 5.73
CA ARG A 74 10.56 4.01 5.03
C ARG A 74 10.40 2.72 5.84
N TYR A 75 10.65 2.77 7.14
CA TYR A 75 10.51 1.63 8.05
C TYR A 75 9.06 1.09 8.07
N ILE A 76 8.06 1.98 8.18
CA ILE A 76 6.64 1.58 8.11
C ILE A 76 6.33 0.89 6.80
N VAL A 77 6.61 1.55 5.67
CA VAL A 77 6.25 1.06 4.33
C VAL A 77 6.90 -0.29 4.04
N ASN A 78 8.19 -0.44 4.35
CA ASN A 78 8.92 -1.70 4.20
C ASN A 78 8.36 -2.80 5.11
N GLY A 79 7.99 -2.46 6.34
CA GLY A 79 7.35 -3.39 7.26
C GLY A 79 6.00 -3.88 6.73
N ILE A 80 5.07 -2.95 6.47
CA ILE A 80 3.70 -3.31 6.08
C ILE A 80 3.66 -3.99 4.71
N TYR A 81 4.46 -3.60 3.73
CA TYR A 81 4.45 -4.20 2.40
C TYR A 81 5.48 -5.31 2.19
N SER A 82 6.18 -5.72 3.26
CA SER A 82 6.99 -6.94 3.22
C SER A 82 6.13 -8.14 2.80
N PRO A 83 6.63 -9.04 1.92
CA PRO A 83 5.85 -10.17 1.41
C PRO A 83 5.17 -10.99 2.50
N ARG A 84 5.85 -11.27 3.60
CA ARG A 84 5.29 -12.06 4.69
C ARG A 84 4.11 -11.36 5.36
N LEU A 85 4.36 -10.16 5.91
CA LEU A 85 3.37 -9.45 6.71
C LEU A 85 2.16 -9.05 5.86
N TYR A 86 2.38 -8.62 4.62
CA TYR A 86 1.31 -8.28 3.69
C TYR A 86 0.35 -9.44 3.45
N TYR A 87 0.88 -10.60 3.04
CA TYR A 87 0.04 -11.76 2.71
C TYR A 87 -0.62 -12.36 3.96
N GLU A 88 0.00 -12.27 5.13
CA GLU A 88 -0.64 -12.62 6.40
C GLU A 88 -1.86 -11.73 6.69
N ARG A 89 -1.77 -10.42 6.48
CA ARG A 89 -2.92 -9.51 6.63
C ARG A 89 -4.02 -9.80 5.63
N VAL A 90 -3.68 -9.97 4.36
CA VAL A 90 -4.66 -10.31 3.31
C VAL A 90 -5.40 -11.59 3.64
N ARG A 91 -4.67 -12.65 4.03
CA ARG A 91 -5.29 -13.91 4.47
C ARG A 91 -6.17 -13.71 5.70
N GLY A 92 -5.70 -12.90 6.66
CA GLY A 92 -6.45 -12.54 7.86
C GLY A 92 -7.78 -11.84 7.56
N PHE A 93 -7.74 -10.85 6.66
CA PHE A 93 -8.92 -10.13 6.17
C PHE A 93 -9.89 -11.10 5.48
N LEU A 94 -9.42 -11.89 4.52
CA LEU A 94 -10.26 -12.81 3.75
C LEU A 94 -10.91 -13.91 4.59
N ARG A 95 -10.32 -14.27 5.74
CA ARG A 95 -10.97 -15.19 6.71
C ARG A 95 -12.23 -14.59 7.32
N GLN A 96 -12.21 -13.30 7.63
CA GLN A 96 -13.30 -12.61 8.33
C GLN A 96 -14.31 -11.99 7.37
N TYR A 97 -13.87 -11.61 6.17
CA TYR A 97 -14.70 -10.92 5.18
C TYR A 97 -15.87 -11.79 4.71
N LYS A 98 -17.09 -11.31 4.93
CA LYS A 98 -18.34 -11.91 4.42
C LYS A 98 -18.88 -11.03 3.30
N PRO A 99 -18.85 -11.47 2.03
CA PRO A 99 -19.42 -10.70 0.94
C PRO A 99 -20.94 -10.54 1.14
N LEU A 100 -21.46 -9.32 0.99
CA LEU A 100 -22.87 -8.99 1.23
C LEU A 100 -23.83 -9.64 0.22
N GLU A 101 -23.35 -9.99 -0.98
CA GLU A 101 -24.15 -10.67 -1.99
C GLU A 101 -23.35 -11.77 -2.70
N LYS A 102 -24.04 -12.85 -3.05
CA LYS A 102 -23.55 -13.80 -4.06
C LYS A 102 -23.54 -13.05 -5.38
N ARG A 103 -22.36 -12.69 -5.89
CA ARG A 103 -22.18 -12.04 -7.20
C ARG A 103 -22.94 -12.86 -8.25
N LYS A 104 -24.13 -12.41 -8.65
CA LYS A 104 -24.91 -13.07 -9.70
C LYS A 104 -24.15 -12.85 -11.00
N TRP A 105 -23.66 -13.93 -11.58
CA TRP A 105 -22.99 -13.88 -12.88
C TRP A 105 -24.05 -13.57 -13.94
N HIS A 106 -24.22 -12.30 -14.28
CA HIS A 106 -25.00 -11.91 -15.45
C HIS A 106 -24.11 -12.05 -16.68
N PHE A 107 -24.10 -13.26 -17.24
CA PHE A 107 -23.35 -13.56 -18.46
C PHE A 107 -24.12 -13.02 -19.66
N HIS A 108 -23.78 -11.81 -20.12
CA HIS A 108 -24.32 -11.25 -21.35
C HIS A 108 -23.30 -11.46 -22.47
N PHE A 109 -23.68 -12.19 -23.51
CA PHE A 109 -22.82 -12.46 -24.69
C PHE A 109 -22.25 -11.19 -25.33
N ARG A 110 -22.96 -10.05 -25.23
CA ARG A 110 -22.49 -8.74 -25.73
C ARG A 110 -21.22 -8.24 -25.03
N TYR A 111 -20.96 -8.65 -23.78
CA TYR A 111 -19.76 -8.29 -23.05
C TYR A 111 -18.55 -9.15 -23.47
N LEU A 112 -18.75 -10.38 -23.93
CA LEU A 112 -17.64 -11.28 -24.28
C LEU A 112 -16.68 -10.67 -25.31
N ARG A 113 -17.22 -9.93 -26.30
CA ARG A 113 -16.42 -9.19 -27.31
C ARG A 113 -15.57 -8.05 -26.70
N TRP A 114 -16.07 -7.38 -25.66
CA TRP A 114 -15.35 -6.32 -24.93
C TRP A 114 -14.33 -6.87 -23.92
N TYR A 115 -14.55 -8.09 -23.41
CA TYR A 115 -13.66 -8.76 -22.45
C TYR A 115 -12.53 -9.55 -23.11
N PHE A 116 -12.62 -9.85 -24.41
CA PHE A 116 -11.61 -10.61 -25.15
C PHE A 116 -10.16 -10.08 -24.98
N PRO A 117 -9.89 -8.76 -25.02
CA PRO A 117 -8.55 -8.22 -24.78
C PRO A 117 -8.00 -8.51 -23.36
N TYR A 118 -8.87 -8.80 -22.40
CA TYR A 118 -8.53 -9.00 -20.98
C TYR A 118 -8.42 -10.47 -20.59
N LEU A 119 -8.69 -11.42 -21.50
CA LEU A 119 -8.58 -12.86 -21.24
C LEU A 119 -7.16 -13.29 -20.82
N GLY A 120 -6.13 -12.54 -21.24
CA GLY A 120 -4.75 -12.78 -20.85
C GLY A 120 -4.37 -12.28 -19.45
N ALA A 121 -5.20 -11.46 -18.80
CA ALA A 121 -4.86 -10.84 -17.52
C ALA A 121 -4.64 -11.87 -16.38
N PRO A 122 -5.46 -12.93 -16.23
CA PRO A 122 -5.21 -13.98 -15.23
C PRO A 122 -3.90 -14.72 -15.48
N PHE A 123 -3.59 -15.04 -16.74
CA PHE A 123 -2.33 -15.69 -17.11
C PHE A 123 -1.13 -14.79 -16.80
N LYS A 124 -1.23 -13.50 -17.15
CA LYS A 124 -0.21 -12.51 -16.82
C LYS A 124 0.02 -12.41 -15.31
N ALA A 125 -1.04 -12.44 -14.50
CA ALA A 125 -0.93 -12.46 -13.05
C ALA A 125 -0.24 -13.73 -12.53
N LEU A 126 -0.57 -14.91 -13.06
CA LEU A 126 0.11 -16.17 -12.71
C LEU A 126 1.60 -16.15 -13.09
N MET A 127 1.94 -15.63 -14.26
CA MET A 127 3.33 -15.53 -14.71
C MET A 127 4.14 -14.52 -13.89
N ILE A 128 3.59 -13.32 -13.66
CA ILE A 128 4.29 -12.26 -12.93
C ILE A 128 4.38 -12.62 -11.44
N LEU A 129 3.27 -12.92 -10.78
CA LEU A 129 3.22 -13.15 -9.33
C LEU A 129 3.63 -14.57 -8.94
N GLY A 130 3.27 -15.57 -9.75
CA GLY A 130 3.51 -16.97 -9.45
C GLY A 130 4.89 -17.48 -9.83
N ILE A 131 5.56 -16.83 -10.80
CA ILE A 131 6.88 -17.28 -11.29
C ILE A 131 7.95 -16.21 -11.08
N LYS A 132 7.75 -15.00 -11.61
CA LYS A 132 8.81 -13.96 -11.63
C LYS A 132 8.98 -13.23 -10.29
N ASP A 133 7.91 -13.06 -9.53
CA ASP A 133 7.92 -12.28 -8.29
C ASP A 133 8.70 -12.99 -7.17
N ARG A 134 9.42 -12.19 -6.39
CA ARG A 134 10.16 -12.66 -5.21
C ARG A 134 9.22 -13.18 -4.12
N ALA A 135 7.98 -12.67 -4.09
CA ALA A 135 6.94 -13.08 -3.15
C ALA A 135 6.12 -14.33 -3.59
N ARG A 136 6.52 -15.04 -4.65
CA ARG A 136 5.76 -16.16 -5.24
C ARG A 136 5.30 -17.23 -4.25
N ILE A 137 6.11 -17.54 -3.23
CA ILE A 137 5.75 -18.53 -2.21
C ILE A 137 4.51 -18.06 -1.42
N TYR A 138 4.45 -16.78 -1.08
CA TYR A 138 3.31 -16.18 -0.38
C TYR A 138 2.09 -16.08 -1.29
N TYR A 139 2.30 -15.77 -2.58
CA TYR A 139 1.26 -15.81 -3.59
C TYR A 139 0.59 -17.19 -3.67
N TRP A 140 1.38 -18.25 -3.89
CA TRP A 140 0.84 -19.61 -3.99
C TRP A 140 0.18 -20.08 -2.69
N LYS A 141 0.76 -19.75 -1.53
CA LYS A 141 0.14 -20.04 -0.22
C LYS A 141 -1.24 -19.39 -0.10
N LEU A 142 -1.41 -18.14 -0.51
CA LEU A 142 -2.70 -17.45 -0.47
C LEU A 142 -3.65 -17.98 -1.55
N PHE A 143 -3.15 -18.21 -2.76
CA PHE A 143 -3.92 -18.72 -3.90
C PHE A 143 -4.56 -20.07 -3.57
N PHE A 144 -3.75 -21.08 -3.20
CA PHE A 144 -4.27 -22.41 -2.87
C PHE A 144 -5.12 -22.39 -1.60
N TRP A 145 -4.74 -21.60 -0.59
CA TRP A 145 -5.58 -21.44 0.59
C TRP A 145 -6.96 -20.89 0.24
N SER A 146 -7.04 -19.86 -0.62
CA SER A 146 -8.31 -19.29 -1.06
C SER A 146 -9.09 -20.26 -1.93
N LEU A 147 -8.43 -20.93 -2.89
CA LEU A 147 -9.03 -21.93 -3.77
C LEU A 147 -9.75 -23.04 -2.99
N PHE A 148 -9.11 -23.60 -1.95
CA PHE A 148 -9.66 -24.73 -1.21
C PHE A 148 -10.52 -24.35 0.01
N ARG A 149 -10.32 -23.18 0.62
CA ARG A 149 -11.04 -22.78 1.86
C ARG A 149 -12.08 -21.69 1.65
N ARG A 150 -11.91 -20.83 0.63
CA ARG A 150 -12.76 -19.67 0.34
C ARG A 150 -12.85 -19.41 -1.18
N PRO A 151 -13.29 -20.38 -2.01
CA PRO A 151 -13.21 -20.28 -3.47
C PRO A 151 -13.90 -19.02 -4.04
N LEU A 152 -15.01 -18.59 -3.42
CA LEU A 152 -15.72 -17.36 -3.80
C LEU A 152 -14.87 -16.08 -3.65
N LEU A 153 -13.84 -16.11 -2.79
CA LEU A 153 -12.93 -14.99 -2.54
C LEU A 153 -11.61 -15.13 -3.30
N LEU A 154 -11.45 -16.14 -4.16
CA LEU A 154 -10.24 -16.30 -4.97
C LEU A 154 -9.95 -15.08 -5.87
N PRO A 155 -10.93 -14.48 -6.57
CA PRO A 155 -10.67 -13.27 -7.35
C PRO A 155 -10.15 -12.13 -6.48
N LEU A 156 -10.70 -11.97 -5.27
CA LEU A 156 -10.28 -10.93 -4.34
C LEU A 156 -8.87 -11.20 -3.77
N ALA A 157 -8.51 -12.47 -3.54
CA ALA A 157 -7.16 -12.87 -3.16
C ALA A 157 -6.13 -12.53 -4.25
N ILE A 158 -6.48 -12.76 -5.52
CA ILE A 158 -5.64 -12.39 -6.67
C ILE A 158 -5.53 -10.87 -6.78
N THR A 159 -6.62 -10.12 -6.65
CA THR A 159 -6.62 -8.65 -6.65
C THR A 159 -5.68 -8.08 -5.58
N TYR A 160 -5.79 -8.55 -4.34
CA TYR A 160 -4.87 -8.10 -3.29
C TYR A 160 -3.44 -8.55 -3.54
N SER A 161 -3.19 -9.70 -4.17
CA SER A 161 -1.83 -10.09 -4.56
C SER A 161 -1.23 -9.11 -5.58
N ILE A 162 -2.03 -8.65 -6.54
CA ILE A 162 -1.65 -7.64 -7.54
C ILE A 162 -1.38 -6.30 -6.84
N TYR A 163 -2.25 -5.87 -5.91
CA TYR A 163 -2.04 -4.63 -5.13
C TYR A 163 -0.75 -4.70 -4.31
N GLY A 164 -0.52 -5.79 -3.58
CA GLY A 164 0.71 -5.98 -2.82
C GLY A 164 1.97 -5.92 -3.68
N PHE A 165 1.93 -6.49 -4.89
CA PHE A 165 3.02 -6.36 -5.85
C PHE A 165 3.21 -4.92 -6.32
N HIS A 166 2.13 -4.24 -6.67
CA HIS A 166 2.16 -2.84 -7.12
C HIS A 166 2.73 -1.92 -6.03
N PHE A 167 2.27 -2.04 -4.78
CA PHE A 167 2.80 -1.22 -3.68
C PHE A 167 4.29 -1.41 -3.49
N ARG A 168 4.80 -2.66 -3.53
CA ARG A 168 6.25 -2.90 -3.43
C ARG A 168 7.04 -2.23 -4.55
N ILE A 169 6.49 -2.16 -5.77
CA ILE A 169 7.14 -1.48 -6.89
C ILE A 169 7.11 0.03 -6.68
N ILE A 170 5.94 0.62 -6.44
CA ILE A 170 5.79 2.08 -6.31
C ILE A 170 6.66 2.62 -5.18
N PHE A 171 6.61 1.99 -4.01
CA PHE A 171 7.42 2.45 -2.89
C PHE A 171 8.92 2.30 -3.16
N LYS A 172 9.33 1.21 -3.82
CA LYS A 172 10.73 1.07 -4.25
C LYS A 172 11.15 2.21 -5.19
N LEU A 173 10.34 2.51 -6.22
CA LEU A 173 10.63 3.60 -7.17
C LEU A 173 10.68 4.97 -6.49
N ASN A 174 9.77 5.23 -5.53
CA ASN A 174 9.74 6.48 -4.80
C ASN A 174 10.93 6.61 -3.83
N PHE A 175 11.40 5.50 -3.23
CA PHE A 175 12.64 5.51 -2.46
C PHE A 175 13.84 5.83 -3.34
N ASP A 176 13.96 5.17 -4.49
CA ASP A 176 15.11 5.34 -5.40
C ASP A 176 15.15 6.78 -5.96
N THR A 177 13.99 7.34 -6.35
CA THR A 177 13.88 8.72 -6.84
C THR A 177 14.27 9.77 -5.78
N ASN A 178 13.83 9.57 -4.52
CA ASN A 178 14.14 10.50 -3.44
C ASN A 178 15.63 10.49 -3.04
N LEU A 179 16.31 9.34 -3.12
CA LEU A 179 17.76 9.27 -2.88
C LEU A 179 18.54 10.11 -3.91
N VAL A 180 18.18 10.01 -5.19
CA VAL A 180 18.82 10.79 -6.27
C VAL A 180 18.61 12.30 -6.10
N HIS A 181 17.46 12.74 -5.59
CA HIS A 181 17.23 14.16 -5.31
C HIS A 181 18.02 14.67 -4.10
N GLN A 182 18.25 13.84 -3.08
CA GLN A 182 19.07 14.22 -1.92
C GLN A 182 20.56 14.36 -2.30
N GLU A 183 21.10 13.51 -3.18
CA GLU A 183 22.49 13.61 -3.65
C GLU A 183 22.77 14.83 -4.53
N LYS A 184 21.75 15.37 -5.22
CA LYS A 184 21.89 16.56 -6.08
C LYS A 184 21.77 17.89 -5.34
N THR A 185 21.45 17.86 -4.05
CA THR A 185 21.23 19.06 -3.22
C THR A 185 22.35 19.25 -2.18
N ILE A 186 23.42 18.45 -2.27
CA ILE A 186 24.68 18.56 -1.51
C ILE A 186 25.76 19.00 -2.50
#